data_AF-E1TFV1-F1
#
_entry.id   AF-E1TFV1-F1
#
_cell.length_a   1.000
_cell.length_b   1.000
_cell.length_c   1.000
_cell.angle_alpha   90.00
_cell.angle_beta   90.00
_cell.angle_gamma   90.00
#
_symmetry.space_group_name_H-M   'P 1'
#
loop_
_entity.id
_entity.type
_entity.pdbx_description
1 polymer ?
#
loop_
_entity_poly.entity_id
_entity_poly.type
_entity_poly.pdbx_seq_one_letter_code
_entity_poly.pdbx_strand_id
1 'polypeptide(L)' 'MQTDPTIDPVADPSNEPLDAPEDQPRPLPGTPPDTDPLAPGSSPEDEDALGQSQKQS' A
#
# COMPACT_ATOMS: atom_id res chain seq x y z
N MET A 1 -17.23 -3.81 13.77
CA MET A 1 -18.15 -4.62 12.94
C MET A 1 -18.03 -6.05 13.43
N GLN A 2 -19.06 -6.60 14.06
CA GLN A 2 -19.10 -8.02 14.42
C GLN A 2 -19.90 -8.72 13.32
N THR A 3 -19.31 -9.72 12.66
CA THR A 3 -19.98 -10.51 11.64
C THR A 3 -20.92 -11.52 12.30
N ASP A 4 -22.00 -11.87 11.60
CA ASP A 4 -22.96 -12.86 12.11
C ASP A 4 -22.27 -14.24 12.18
N PRO A 5 -22.27 -14.93 13.33
CA PRO A 5 -21.56 -16.20 13.51
C PRO A 5 -22.16 -17.38 12.72
N THR A 6 -23.33 -17.21 12.11
CA THR A 6 -23.93 -18.18 11.17
C THR A 6 -23.30 -18.08 9.78
N ILE A 7 -22.61 -16.97 9.49
CA ILE A 7 -21.90 -16.78 8.24
C ILE A 7 -20.54 -17.44 8.35
N ASP A 8 -20.30 -18.43 7.50
CA ASP A 8 -18.99 -19.05 7.37
C ASP A 8 -18.02 -18.00 6.80
N PRO A 9 -16.97 -17.61 7.54
CA PRO A 9 -16.01 -16.61 7.07
C PRO A 9 -15.28 -17.05 5.79
N VAL A 10 -15.22 -18.34 5.47
CA VAL A 10 -14.64 -18.83 4.21
C VAL A 10 -15.59 -18.60 3.03
N ALA A 11 -16.91 -18.60 3.28
CA ALA A 11 -17.94 -18.37 2.27
C ALA A 11 -18.32 -16.89 2.12
N ASP A 12 -17.72 -15.99 2.91
CA ASP A 12 -17.95 -14.55 2.80
C ASP A 12 -17.24 -14.03 1.53
N PRO A 13 -17.97 -13.51 0.53
CA PRO A 13 -17.38 -12.96 -0.68
C PRO A 13 -16.44 -11.77 -0.40
N SER A 14 -16.59 -11.10 0.75
CA SER A 14 -15.68 -10.05 1.19
C SER A 14 -14.29 -10.58 1.58
N ASN A 15 -14.19 -11.87 1.88
CA ASN A 15 -12.93 -12.56 2.16
C ASN A 15 -12.35 -13.25 0.93
N GLU A 16 -13.05 -13.22 -0.22
CA GLU A 16 -12.43 -13.63 -1.47
C GLU A 16 -11.22 -12.73 -1.74
N PRO A 17 -10.06 -13.31 -2.11
CA PRO A 17 -8.94 -12.49 -2.53
C PRO A 17 -9.44 -11.62 -3.68
N LEU A 18 -9.18 -10.31 -3.59
CA LEU A 18 -9.29 -9.45 -4.77
C LEU A 18 -8.57 -10.16 -5.91
N ASP A 19 -9.19 -10.17 -7.10
CA ASP A 19 -8.62 -10.81 -8.29
C ASP A 19 -7.11 -10.57 -8.30
N ALA A 20 -6.35 -11.66 -8.51
CA ALA A 20 -4.90 -11.58 -8.56
C ALA A 20 -4.55 -10.36 -9.42
N PRO A 21 -3.69 -9.46 -8.95
CA PRO A 21 -3.37 -8.27 -9.71
C PRO A 21 -3.01 -8.78 -11.11
N GLU A 22 -3.81 -8.37 -12.10
CA GLU A 22 -3.50 -8.58 -13.51
C GLU A 22 -2.01 -8.36 -13.69
N ASP A 23 -1.29 -9.21 -14.47
CA ASP A 23 0.17 -9.18 -14.64
C ASP A 23 0.68 -7.75 -14.92
N GLN A 24 0.81 -6.96 -13.85
CA GLN A 24 1.19 -5.58 -13.95
C GLN A 24 2.69 -5.64 -14.19
N PRO A 25 3.17 -5.07 -15.30
CA PRO A 25 4.58 -5.12 -15.60
C PRO A 25 5.33 -4.52 -14.41
N ARG A 26 6.33 -5.26 -13.92
CA ARG A 26 7.21 -4.72 -12.88
C ARG A 26 7.78 -3.39 -13.39
N PRO A 27 7.74 -2.33 -12.58
CA PRO A 27 8.33 -1.05 -12.97
C PRO A 27 9.80 -1.25 -13.32
N LEU A 28 10.29 -0.48 -14.29
CA LEU A 28 11.67 -0.57 -14.72
C LEU A 28 12.61 -0.19 -13.56
N PRO A 29 13.79 -0.82 -13.44
CA PRO A 29 14.76 -0.41 -12.45
C PRO A 29 15.15 1.06 -12.65
N GLY A 30 15.00 1.88 -11.62
CA GLY A 30 15.38 3.30 -11.65
C GLY A 30 14.33 4.26 -12.18
N THR A 31 13.17 3.79 -12.66
CA THR A 31 12.01 4.68 -12.83
C THR A 31 11.28 4.82 -11.51
N PRO A 32 11.16 6.04 -10.96
CA PRO A 32 10.31 6.26 -9.80
C PRO A 32 8.86 5.89 -10.17
N PRO A 33 8.07 5.37 -9.21
CA PRO A 33 6.65 5.19 -9.43
C PRO A 33 6.01 6.53 -9.83
N ASP A 34 5.02 6.49 -10.70
CA ASP A 34 4.19 7.66 -11.01
C ASP A 34 3.31 7.92 -9.78
N THR A 35 3.83 8.69 -8.83
CA THR A 35 3.12 9.05 -7.60
C THR A 35 2.40 10.36 -7.82
N ASP A 36 1.13 10.41 -7.43
CA ASP A 36 0.37 11.67 -7.39
C ASP A 36 1.11 12.69 -6.52
N PRO A 37 1.47 13.88 -7.03
CA PRO A 37 2.14 14.91 -6.24
C PRO A 37 1.31 15.43 -5.05
N LEU A 38 0.00 15.15 -5.03
CA LEU A 38 -0.90 15.44 -3.91
C LEU A 38 -1.06 14.24 -2.95
N ALA A 39 -0.47 13.09 -3.25
CA ALA A 39 -0.51 11.96 -2.35
C ALA A 39 0.25 12.30 -1.04
N PRO A 40 -0.32 11.99 0.14
CA PRO A 40 0.36 12.16 1.41
C PRO A 40 1.75 11.50 1.39
N GLY A 41 2.79 12.23 1.79
CA GLY A 41 4.18 11.76 1.78
C GLY A 41 4.94 12.00 0.47
N SER A 42 4.33 12.59 -0.56
CA SER A 42 5.01 12.98 -1.82
C SER A 42 5.73 14.33 -1.73
N SER A 43 5.64 15.00 -0.59
CA SER A 43 6.33 16.27 -0.35
C SER A 43 7.84 16.02 -0.22
N PRO A 44 8.70 16.77 -0.94
CA PRO A 44 10.15 16.63 -0.82
C PRO A 44 10.65 16.87 0.61
N GLU A 45 9.99 17.72 1.39
CA GLU A 45 10.27 17.92 2.82
C GLU A 45 10.11 16.66 3.69
N ASP A 46 9.35 15.65 3.22
CA ASP A 46 9.13 14.39 3.96
C ASP A 46 10.38 13.48 3.86
N GLU A 47 11.09 13.48 2.72
CA GLU A 47 12.33 12.69 2.55
C GLU A 47 13.47 13.20 3.46
N ASP A 48 13.59 14.51 3.64
CA ASP A 48 14.57 15.13 4.53
C ASP A 48 14.33 14.78 6.01
N ALA A 49 13.08 14.61 6.42
CA ALA A 49 12.71 14.26 7.80
C ALA A 49 13.04 12.80 8.15
N LEU A 50 12.94 11.88 7.18
CA LEU A 50 13.22 10.45 7.34
C LEU A 50 14.73 10.14 7.38
N GLY A 51 15.57 10.95 6.72
CA GLY A 51 17.02 10.78 6.72
C GLY A 51 17.74 11.27 7.98
N GLN A 52 17.15 12.22 8.72
CA GLN A 52 17.76 12.78 9.94
C GLN A 52 17.45 11.98 11.20
N SER A 53 16.32 11.27 11.24
CA SER A 53 15.87 10.51 12.41
C SER A 53 16.58 9.15 12.58
N GLN A 54 17.34 8.69 11.58
CA GLN A 54 18.14 7.44 11.66
C GLN A 54 19.58 7.64 12.17
N LYS A 55 20.05 8.89 12.32
CA LYS A 55 21.43 9.19 12.76
C LYS A 55 21.58 9.54 14.24
N GLN A 56 20.53 9.43 15.04
CA GLN A 56 20.61 9.62 16.48
C GLN A 56 19.89 8.48 17.22
N SER A 57 20.66 7.44 17.59
CA SER A 57 20.37 6.51 18.69
C SER A 57 21.69 6.00 19.25
#